data_AF-A0A7Y9HZR1-F1
#
_entry.id   AF-A0A7Y9HZR1-F1
#
_cell.length_a   1.000
_cell.length_b   1.000
_cell.length_c   1.000
_cell.angle_alpha   90.00
_cell.angle_beta   90.00
_cell.angle_gamma   90.00
#
_symmetry.space_group_name_H-M   'P 1'
#
loop_
_entity.id
_entity.type
_entity.pdbx_description
1 polymer ?
#
loop_
_entity_poly.entity_id
_entity_poly.type
_entity_poly.pdbx_seq_one_letter_code
_entity_poly.pdbx_strand_id
1 'polypeptide(L)'
;MNIHAILNLNDKSTPLIEDLNFNIKDLNEIKLQSQVFSLPPYYKHLIKRTEELAQLDANGNLGNPITTTFNGMDADQLFALFLRDLQKFLNEATNITTNKADALSVQIAKILEAKKTLVSNIAAGLSILAGVADPAESRALNIASKAFEHYLDTDITDAYLANAVLQFEASQPGNNQSFKYLNFSISTDQPSYQKGAKATLSLVQQTDAYQPAITQGNFLQNNALSLSYQVEVPIPLNAPPAPPVLVKQEAVQGSPDGTQIVKELTLWDYNLSFMMPPAVQDQVIIDVKFNPSQADGLVNTAAIIKDLFSALAQYEFVANNLWKILEADNLLPPSVQYINAVKSFAHLTENIVNNWSVRSPELSPVLAIDAAAKGEIKHQFITHSNYNESGSLKSIILSGISTDDEAINWPTLHIQSTSGSFTLLKTEKLTERSVLYLIEEETSVMPVIKMSFLALPFEKASVADAQLKIIRNQELIPGITTNPAFILISDAVNTVPVSPVYVFDKPIDITKAGSNFTAGLEAFFAQLFGKASDSKLISVEVSYLQPISIDSDGNKGLMIQTPVLLLPPTSLSSAIAAELVTAAETWFATNQPPTQSAEWALALKVFDKNEPDSIILSISQLVYQLGN
;
A
#
# COMPACT_ATOMS: atom_id res chain seq x y z
N MET A 1 37.29 16.13 9.04
CA MET A 1 36.54 17.34 9.42
C MET A 1 35.08 17.05 9.16
N ASN A 2 34.19 17.30 10.12
CA ASN A 2 32.79 16.94 9.98
C ASN A 2 31.98 18.21 9.86
N ILE A 3 31.22 18.32 8.77
CA ILE A 3 30.28 19.39 8.50
C ILE A 3 28.88 18.79 8.61
N HIS A 4 27.97 19.49 9.27
CA HIS A 4 26.60 19.02 9.49
C HIS A 4 25.63 20.02 8.90
N ALA A 5 24.62 19.53 8.20
CA ALA A 5 23.51 20.33 7.73
C ALA A 5 22.22 19.61 8.12
N ILE A 6 21.36 20.27 8.89
CA ILE A 6 20.03 19.74 9.19
C ILE A 6 19.09 20.24 8.10
N LEU A 7 18.40 19.31 7.45
CA LEU A 7 17.45 19.60 6.37
C LEU A 7 16.04 19.58 6.93
N ASN A 8 15.45 20.76 7.06
CA ASN A 8 14.01 20.89 7.16
C ASN A 8 13.48 21.39 5.82
N LEU A 9 12.74 20.54 5.10
CA LEU A 9 12.21 20.90 3.79
C LEU A 9 10.90 21.69 3.88
N ASN A 10 10.30 21.73 5.07
CA ASN A 10 9.08 22.50 5.32
C ASN A 10 9.39 23.98 5.56
N ASP A 11 10.62 24.31 5.94
CA ASP A 11 11.08 25.69 6.08
C ASP A 11 11.90 26.10 4.85
N LYS A 12 11.45 27.17 4.16
CA LYS A 12 12.18 27.77 3.04
C LYS A 12 13.32 28.69 3.52
N SER A 13 13.49 28.84 4.83
CA SER A 13 14.57 29.63 5.40
C SER A 13 15.93 28.95 5.21
N THR A 14 16.99 29.76 5.25
CA THR A 14 18.38 29.28 5.15
C THR A 14 18.63 28.23 6.23
N PRO A 15 19.19 27.05 5.89
CA PRO A 15 19.52 26.04 6.88
C PRO A 15 20.41 26.64 7.97
N LEU A 16 20.18 26.25 9.22
CA LEU A 16 21.07 26.59 10.32
C LEU A 16 22.44 25.95 10.04
N ILE A 17 23.35 26.78 9.55
CA ILE A 17 24.76 26.46 9.43
C ILE A 17 25.41 27.04 10.68
N GLU A 18 25.94 26.21 11.56
CA GLU A 18 26.87 26.72 12.57
C GLU A 18 28.11 27.24 11.84
N ASP A 19 28.38 28.54 12.01
CA ASP A 19 29.53 29.23 11.42
C ASP A 19 30.82 28.50 11.81
N LEU A 20 31.43 27.86 10.82
CA LEU A 20 32.70 27.21 11.00
C LEU A 20 33.74 27.80 10.03
N ASN A 21 34.73 28.48 10.60
CA ASN A 21 35.93 28.90 9.90
C ASN A 21 36.86 27.70 9.71
N PHE A 22 37.33 27.44 8.50
CA PHE A 22 38.12 26.24 8.22
C PHE A 22 39.35 26.48 7.36
N ASN A 23 40.22 25.46 7.27
CA ASN A 23 41.40 25.43 6.42
C ASN A 23 41.35 24.20 5.50
N ILE A 24 41.22 24.38 4.19
CA ILE A 24 41.24 23.31 3.18
C ILE A 24 42.21 23.77 2.06
N LYS A 25 42.97 22.86 1.45
CA LYS A 25 43.88 23.20 0.34
C LYS A 25 43.98 22.08 -0.69
N ASP A 26 43.75 22.42 -1.95
CA ASP A 26 43.53 21.53 -3.09
C ASP A 26 42.16 20.83 -3.10
N LEU A 27 41.40 21.16 -4.15
CA LEU A 27 39.99 20.83 -4.32
C LEU A 27 39.78 19.53 -5.11
N ASN A 28 40.84 18.98 -5.72
CA ASN A 28 40.74 17.87 -6.66
C ASN A 28 40.69 16.47 -6.00
N GLU A 29 40.81 16.36 -4.68
CA GLU A 29 40.87 15.07 -3.97
C GLU A 29 39.98 14.99 -2.71
N ILE A 30 39.00 15.88 -2.55
CA ILE A 30 38.06 15.75 -1.43
C ILE A 30 37.08 14.60 -1.73
N LYS A 31 37.27 13.46 -1.07
CA LYS A 31 36.21 12.44 -0.96
C LYS A 31 35.18 12.93 0.05
N LEU A 32 34.06 13.44 -0.44
CA LEU A 32 32.89 13.70 0.38
C LEU A 32 32.11 12.39 0.51
N GLN A 33 32.13 11.82 1.72
CA GLN A 33 31.15 10.82 2.11
C GLN A 33 30.00 11.56 2.80
N SER A 34 28.82 11.46 2.21
CA SER A 34 27.59 11.97 2.81
C SER A 34 26.80 10.80 3.38
N GLN A 35 26.38 10.93 4.64
CA GLN A 35 25.43 10.02 5.25
C GLN A 35 24.14 10.79 5.54
N VAL A 36 23.01 10.11 5.31
CA VAL A 36 21.67 10.68 5.50
C VAL A 36 21.02 9.95 6.65
N PHE A 37 20.71 10.69 7.69
CA PHE A 37 19.99 10.20 8.87
C PHE A 37 18.59 10.77 8.89
N SER A 38 17.65 10.05 9.47
CA SER A 38 16.29 10.56 9.75
C SER A 38 15.77 9.94 11.03
N LEU A 39 14.71 10.53 11.59
CA LEU A 39 13.89 9.86 12.58
C LEU A 39 13.01 8.85 11.86
N PRO A 40 13.08 7.54 12.19
CA PRO A 40 12.06 6.60 11.75
C PRO A 40 10.75 6.93 12.47
N PRO A 41 9.59 6.68 11.83
CA PRO A 41 8.30 6.89 12.48
C PRO A 41 8.11 5.94 13.67
N TYR A 42 7.29 6.35 14.65
CA TYR A 42 7.06 5.52 15.84
C TYR A 42 6.31 4.24 15.52
N TYR A 43 5.40 4.32 14.56
CA TYR A 43 4.55 3.21 14.13
C TYR A 43 4.64 3.06 12.62
N LYS A 44 4.76 1.82 12.15
CA LYS A 44 4.89 1.52 10.71
C LYS A 44 3.55 1.56 9.96
N HIS A 45 2.44 1.68 10.68
CA HIS A 45 1.07 1.63 10.18
C HIS A 45 0.19 2.66 10.93
N LEU A 46 -0.94 3.02 10.33
CA LEU A 46 -1.95 3.83 11.00
C LEU A 46 -2.61 3.03 12.13
N ILE A 47 -2.82 3.67 13.27
CA ILE A 47 -3.29 2.96 14.47
C ILE A 47 -4.80 2.84 14.46
N LYS A 48 -5.29 1.61 14.66
CA LYS A 48 -6.69 1.29 14.90
C LYS A 48 -6.82 0.57 16.25
N ARG A 49 -7.29 1.28 17.27
CA ARG A 49 -7.31 0.76 18.65
C ARG A 49 -8.41 1.42 19.48
N THR A 50 -8.93 0.68 20.45
CA THR A 50 -9.83 1.22 21.48
C THR A 50 -9.04 1.47 22.76
N GLU A 51 -9.20 2.65 23.33
CA GLU A 51 -8.53 3.10 24.54
C GLU A 51 -9.53 3.49 25.64
N GLU A 52 -9.07 3.45 26.89
CA GLU A 52 -9.76 4.07 28.02
C GLU A 52 -9.07 5.38 28.41
N LEU A 53 -9.72 6.51 28.14
CA LEU A 53 -9.13 7.84 28.25
C LEU A 53 -9.84 8.70 29.30
N ALA A 54 -9.09 9.22 30.26
CA ALA A 54 -9.56 10.16 31.29
C ALA A 54 -10.06 11.47 30.66
N GLN A 55 -11.27 11.89 31.03
CA GLN A 55 -11.82 13.19 30.61
C GLN A 55 -11.22 14.34 31.43
N LEU A 56 -11.10 15.52 30.84
CA LEU A 56 -10.78 16.73 31.61
C LEU A 56 -12.06 17.27 32.28
N ASP A 57 -12.06 17.39 33.60
CA ASP A 57 -13.17 17.94 34.36
C ASP A 57 -13.21 19.49 34.31
N ALA A 58 -14.31 20.07 34.79
CA ALA A 58 -14.48 21.52 34.82
C ALA A 58 -13.45 22.24 35.71
N ASN A 59 -12.77 21.53 36.62
CA ASN A 59 -11.75 22.09 37.50
C ASN A 59 -10.33 21.96 36.92
N GLY A 60 -10.18 21.44 35.70
CA GLY A 60 -8.88 21.24 35.04
C GLY A 60 -8.14 19.97 35.44
N ASN A 61 -8.79 19.02 36.14
CA ASN A 61 -8.20 17.72 36.49
C ASN A 61 -8.59 16.63 35.51
N LEU A 62 -7.76 15.60 35.37
CA LEU A 62 -8.13 14.36 34.70
C LEU A 62 -9.08 13.55 35.60
N GLY A 63 -10.28 13.26 35.10
CA GLY A 63 -11.36 12.54 35.78
C GLY A 63 -11.46 11.08 35.37
N ASN A 64 -12.69 10.53 35.40
CA ASN A 64 -12.93 9.13 35.08
C ASN A 64 -12.68 8.83 33.59
N PRO A 65 -12.15 7.64 33.26
CA PRO A 65 -11.91 7.24 31.88
C PRO A 65 -13.20 6.93 31.13
N ILE A 66 -13.19 7.18 29.82
CA ILE A 66 -14.21 6.72 28.88
C ILE A 66 -13.57 5.94 27.73
N THR A 67 -14.30 4.97 27.21
CA THR A 67 -13.86 4.16 26.08
C THR A 67 -13.96 4.96 24.78
N THR A 68 -12.85 5.12 24.06
CA THR A 68 -12.76 5.84 22.78
C THR A 68 -12.09 4.96 21.74
N THR A 69 -12.65 4.89 20.53
CA THR A 69 -12.09 4.11 19.43
C THR A 69 -11.45 5.02 18.40
N PHE A 70 -10.18 4.74 18.10
CA PHE A 70 -9.39 5.41 17.09
C PHE A 70 -9.32 4.55 15.83
N ASN A 71 -9.51 5.16 14.66
CA ASN A 71 -9.45 4.49 13.36
C ASN A 71 -8.55 5.29 12.43
N GLY A 72 -7.35 4.77 12.16
CA GLY A 72 -6.44 5.36 11.17
C GLY A 72 -5.62 6.54 11.70
N MET A 73 -5.23 6.53 12.98
CA MET A 73 -4.46 7.63 13.57
C MET A 73 -2.96 7.53 13.25
N ASP A 74 -2.36 8.68 12.90
CA ASP A 74 -0.93 8.83 12.74
C ASP A 74 -0.30 9.34 14.04
N ALA A 75 0.47 8.48 14.73
CA ALA A 75 1.09 8.81 16.01
C ALA A 75 2.14 9.93 15.89
N ASP A 76 2.84 10.04 14.76
CA ASP A 76 3.84 11.07 14.53
C ASP A 76 3.18 12.45 14.41
N GLN A 77 2.01 12.54 13.80
CA GLN A 77 1.22 13.78 13.76
C GLN A 77 0.72 14.18 15.15
N LEU A 78 0.23 13.22 15.95
CA LEU A 78 -0.18 13.47 17.32
C LEU A 78 0.99 13.96 18.18
N PHE A 79 2.17 13.37 18.00
CA PHE A 79 3.35 13.78 18.74
C PHE A 79 3.86 15.16 18.30
N ALA A 80 3.88 15.47 17.01
CA ALA A 80 4.23 16.80 16.51
C ALA A 80 3.28 17.89 17.05
N LEU A 81 1.97 17.58 17.12
CA LEU A 81 0.98 18.44 17.74
C LEU A 81 1.28 18.69 19.22
N PHE A 82 1.58 17.63 19.98
CA PHE A 82 2.00 17.73 21.37
C PHE A 82 3.28 18.58 21.54
N LEU A 83 4.31 18.37 20.70
CA LEU A 83 5.56 19.14 20.77
C LEU A 83 5.35 20.63 20.52
N ARG A 84 4.50 20.98 19.56
CA ARG A 84 4.10 22.37 19.30
C ARG A 84 3.48 23.01 20.53
N ASP A 85 2.56 22.27 21.15
CA ASP A 85 1.82 22.72 22.32
C ASP A 85 2.74 22.81 23.57
N LEU A 86 3.69 21.88 23.72
CA LEU A 86 4.76 21.94 24.72
C LEU A 86 5.65 23.17 24.55
N GLN A 87 6.10 23.46 23.31
CA GLN A 87 6.92 24.63 23.02
C GLN A 87 6.13 25.93 23.27
N LYS A 88 4.86 25.99 22.87
CA LYS A 88 3.96 27.11 23.16
C LYS A 88 3.84 27.35 24.67
N PHE A 89 3.55 26.30 25.44
CA PHE A 89 3.43 26.39 26.89
C PHE A 89 4.71 26.96 27.52
N LEU A 90 5.89 26.47 27.12
CA LEU A 90 7.16 26.92 27.67
C LEU A 90 7.48 28.37 27.34
N ASN A 91 7.18 28.82 26.11
CA ASN A 91 7.34 30.22 25.70
C ASN A 91 6.43 31.18 26.50
N GLU A 92 5.24 30.72 26.88
CA GLU A 92 4.32 31.49 27.73
C GLU A 92 4.74 31.44 29.20
N ALA A 93 5.19 30.27 29.68
CA ALA A 93 5.61 30.03 31.06
C ALA A 93 6.84 30.84 31.48
N THR A 94 7.75 31.19 30.56
CA THR A 94 8.87 32.09 30.86
C THR A 94 8.39 33.44 31.41
N ASN A 95 7.26 33.96 30.92
CA ASN A 95 6.68 35.21 31.41
C ASN A 95 6.05 35.07 32.81
N ILE A 96 5.57 33.87 33.14
CA ILE A 96 4.93 33.54 34.43
C ILE A 96 6.00 33.44 35.53
N THR A 97 7.13 32.78 35.26
CA THR A 97 8.20 32.58 36.26
C THR A 97 8.84 33.89 36.74
N THR A 98 8.91 34.92 35.89
CA THR A 98 9.39 36.25 36.27
C THR A 98 8.49 36.99 37.29
N ASN A 99 7.22 36.59 37.43
CA ASN A 99 6.22 37.34 38.20
C ASN A 99 5.68 36.62 39.46
N LYS A 100 6.34 35.55 39.93
CA LYS A 100 6.07 34.81 41.18
C LYS A 100 4.66 34.19 41.31
N ALA A 101 4.61 32.88 41.07
CA ALA A 101 3.68 31.98 41.75
C ALA A 101 4.44 30.70 42.16
N ASP A 102 4.89 30.60 43.41
CA ASP A 102 5.57 29.41 43.96
C ASP A 102 4.79 28.11 43.66
N ALA A 103 3.46 28.21 43.62
CA ALA A 103 2.53 27.12 43.36
C ALA A 103 2.71 26.41 41.99
N LEU A 104 3.26 27.08 40.98
CA LEU A 104 3.44 26.51 39.63
C LEU A 104 4.88 26.10 39.32
N SER A 105 5.85 26.59 40.10
CA SER A 105 7.29 26.37 39.86
C SER A 105 7.66 24.90 39.72
N VAL A 106 7.10 24.04 40.58
CA VAL A 106 7.32 22.58 40.57
C VAL A 106 6.83 21.95 39.27
N GLN A 107 5.67 22.36 38.75
CA GLN A 107 5.11 21.78 37.53
C GLN A 107 5.86 22.26 36.28
N ILE A 108 6.25 23.53 36.23
CA ILE A 108 7.07 24.07 35.14
C ILE A 108 8.44 23.38 35.11
N ALA A 109 9.06 23.17 36.27
CA ALA A 109 10.33 22.43 36.36
C ALA A 109 10.20 21.00 35.85
N LYS A 110 9.09 20.30 36.16
CA LYS A 110 8.79 18.97 35.60
C LYS A 110 8.68 18.99 34.07
N ILE A 111 7.98 19.98 33.51
CA ILE A 111 7.80 20.12 32.06
C ILE A 111 9.14 20.42 31.36
N LEU A 112 9.99 21.28 31.94
CA LEU A 112 11.33 21.55 31.41
C LEU A 112 12.23 20.32 31.42
N GLU A 113 12.23 19.54 32.51
CA GLU A 113 13.00 18.29 32.58
C GLU A 113 12.48 17.25 31.59
N ALA A 114 11.16 17.19 31.41
CA ALA A 114 10.54 16.35 30.40
C ALA A 114 10.93 16.77 28.97
N LYS A 115 10.94 18.08 28.65
CA LYS A 115 11.46 18.58 27.36
C LYS A 115 12.90 18.11 27.16
N LYS A 116 13.79 18.32 28.13
CA LYS A 116 15.19 17.91 28.04
C LYS A 116 15.35 16.41 27.79
N THR A 117 14.55 15.60 28.48
CA THR A 117 14.52 14.15 28.30
C THR A 117 14.02 13.78 26.89
N LEU A 118 12.97 14.43 26.39
CA LEU A 118 12.50 14.23 25.01
C LEU A 118 13.54 14.62 23.98
N VAL A 119 14.19 15.78 24.12
CA VAL A 119 15.26 16.25 23.23
C VAL A 119 16.36 15.19 23.10
N SER A 120 16.88 14.71 24.23
CA SER A 120 17.89 13.64 24.25
C SER A 120 17.37 12.34 23.61
N ASN A 121 16.14 11.95 23.92
CA ASN A 121 15.60 10.68 23.43
C ASN A 121 15.20 10.70 21.94
N ILE A 122 14.75 11.85 21.43
CA ILE A 122 14.50 12.09 20.01
C ILE A 122 15.82 12.04 19.26
N ALA A 123 16.84 12.78 19.73
CA ALA A 123 18.15 12.80 19.11
C ALA A 123 18.80 11.40 19.05
N ALA A 124 18.68 10.61 20.11
CA ALA A 124 19.14 9.22 20.16
C ALA A 124 18.37 8.29 19.21
N GLY A 125 17.18 8.70 18.77
CA GLY A 125 16.32 7.94 17.87
C GLY A 125 16.68 8.05 16.39
N LEU A 126 17.63 8.92 16.01
CA LEU A 126 18.14 9.03 14.64
C LEU A 126 18.69 7.69 14.15
N SER A 127 18.45 7.40 12.87
CA SER A 127 18.97 6.21 12.23
C SER A 127 19.41 6.51 10.80
N ILE A 128 20.36 5.73 10.29
CA ILE A 128 20.78 5.82 8.89
C ILE A 128 19.66 5.34 7.99
N LEU A 129 19.40 6.06 6.90
CA LEU A 129 18.25 5.83 6.04
C LEU A 129 18.42 4.62 5.12
N ALA A 130 19.61 4.39 4.58
CA ALA A 130 19.94 3.26 3.71
C ALA A 130 21.43 2.91 3.80
N GLY A 131 21.79 1.64 3.60
CA GLY A 131 23.18 1.16 3.66
C GLY A 131 23.42 0.05 4.69
N VAL A 132 24.68 -0.40 4.77
CA VAL A 132 25.12 -1.46 5.70
C VAL A 132 25.93 -0.84 6.82
N ALA A 133 25.56 -1.13 8.06
CA ALA A 133 26.25 -0.69 9.28
C ALA A 133 27.78 -0.82 9.20
N ASP A 134 28.50 0.29 9.01
CA ASP A 134 29.96 0.40 9.08
C ASP A 134 30.36 1.09 10.42
N PRO A 135 31.44 0.68 11.12
CA PRO A 135 32.00 1.43 12.25
C PRO A 135 32.14 2.95 12.05
N ALA A 136 32.44 3.41 10.83
CA ALA A 136 32.46 4.84 10.48
C ALA A 136 31.07 5.50 10.65
N GLU A 137 29.99 4.75 10.39
CA GLU A 137 28.61 5.22 10.56
C GLU A 137 28.24 5.43 12.03
N SER A 138 28.73 4.59 12.94
CA SER A 138 28.48 4.80 14.39
C SER A 138 29.07 6.13 14.87
N ARG A 139 30.22 6.53 14.33
CA ARG A 139 30.81 7.85 14.62
C ARG A 139 29.99 8.97 14.00
N ALA A 140 29.64 8.86 12.72
CA ALA A 140 28.83 9.87 12.02
C ALA A 140 27.46 10.07 12.68
N LEU A 141 26.77 8.98 13.04
CA LEU A 141 25.50 8.98 13.75
C LEU A 141 25.59 9.70 15.10
N ASN A 142 26.62 9.39 15.90
CA ASN A 142 26.82 10.06 17.20
C ASN A 142 26.99 11.58 17.06
N ILE A 143 27.65 12.03 15.99
CA ILE A 143 27.86 13.45 15.76
C ILE A 143 26.58 14.11 15.22
N ALA A 144 25.90 13.46 14.26
CA ALA A 144 24.60 13.92 13.74
C ALA A 144 23.56 14.02 14.87
N SER A 145 23.52 13.03 15.76
CA SER A 145 22.64 13.00 16.94
C SER A 145 22.87 14.19 17.87
N LYS A 146 24.13 14.53 18.20
CA LYS A 146 24.44 15.70 19.02
C LYS A 146 24.07 17.04 18.37
N ALA A 147 24.33 17.18 17.07
CA ALA A 147 23.93 18.38 16.34
C ALA A 147 22.40 18.52 16.32
N PHE A 148 21.70 17.42 16.12
CA PHE A 148 20.24 17.37 16.14
C PHE A 148 19.66 17.65 17.54
N GLU A 149 20.28 17.14 18.59
CA GLU A 149 19.94 17.45 19.99
C GLU A 149 19.98 18.97 20.26
N HIS A 150 21.02 19.66 19.78
CA HIS A 150 21.13 21.11 19.94
C HIS A 150 20.00 21.88 19.22
N TYR A 151 19.62 21.43 18.03
CA TYR A 151 18.53 22.04 17.28
C TYR A 151 17.17 21.80 17.95
N LEU A 152 16.92 20.56 18.42
CA LEU A 152 15.73 20.20 19.20
C LEU A 152 15.61 21.02 20.50
N ASP A 153 16.71 21.35 21.15
CA ASP A 153 16.69 22.20 22.34
C ASP A 153 16.22 23.62 22.01
N THR A 154 16.64 24.14 20.85
CA THR A 154 16.30 25.49 20.37
C THR A 154 14.83 25.58 19.92
N ASP A 155 14.42 24.72 19.00
CA ASP A 155 13.03 24.61 18.52
C ASP A 155 12.68 23.14 18.32
N ILE A 156 12.07 22.53 19.34
CA ILE A 156 11.73 21.11 19.32
C ILE A 156 10.69 20.77 18.26
N THR A 157 9.84 21.72 17.87
CA THR A 157 8.75 21.48 16.91
C THR A 157 9.33 21.43 15.50
N ASP A 158 10.10 22.46 15.15
CA ASP A 158 10.68 22.58 13.83
C ASP A 158 11.74 21.49 13.58
N ALA A 159 12.59 21.23 14.57
CA ALA A 159 13.58 20.17 14.49
C ALA A 159 12.94 18.79 14.37
N TYR A 160 11.84 18.50 15.09
CA TYR A 160 11.15 17.21 14.98
C TYR A 160 10.56 16.97 13.58
N LEU A 161 10.12 18.02 12.91
CA LEU A 161 9.56 17.96 11.56
C LEU A 161 10.63 17.90 10.45
N ALA A 162 11.92 18.00 10.81
CA ALA A 162 13.01 17.86 9.85
C ALA A 162 13.00 16.47 9.20
N ASN A 163 13.07 16.43 7.87
CA ASN A 163 12.97 15.17 7.13
C ASN A 163 14.29 14.38 7.10
N ALA A 164 15.42 15.06 7.23
CA ALA A 164 16.72 14.43 7.19
C ALA A 164 17.80 15.27 7.89
N VAL A 165 18.80 14.60 8.43
CA VAL A 165 20.05 15.19 8.92
C VAL A 165 21.16 14.70 8.01
N LEU A 166 21.83 15.64 7.33
CA LEU A 166 23.00 15.34 6.52
C LEU A 166 24.27 15.49 7.34
N GLN A 167 25.10 14.46 7.28
CA GLN A 167 26.45 14.52 7.77
C GLN A 167 27.42 14.40 6.59
N PHE A 168 28.37 15.32 6.53
CA PHE A 168 29.48 15.29 5.59
C PHE A 168 30.77 15.08 6.35
N GLU A 169 31.55 14.08 5.95
CA GLU A 169 32.95 13.98 6.36
C GLU A 169 33.83 14.46 5.22
N ALA A 170 34.58 15.54 5.47
CA ALA A 170 35.65 16.02 4.63
C ALA A 170 36.98 15.52 5.22
N SER A 171 37.64 14.59 4.53
CA SER A 171 39.00 14.15 4.87
C SER A 171 40.03 14.83 3.95
N GLN A 172 41.12 15.34 4.52
CA GLN A 172 42.25 15.90 3.77
C GLN A 172 43.57 15.24 4.16
N PRO A 173 44.45 14.95 3.20
CA PRO A 173 45.85 14.65 3.46
C PRO A 173 46.74 15.92 3.37
N GLY A 174 47.01 16.58 4.52
CA GLY A 174 48.17 17.46 4.74
C GLY A 174 48.17 18.92 4.19
N ASN A 175 48.42 19.88 5.10
CA ASN A 175 48.84 21.31 4.94
C ASN A 175 47.81 22.43 4.64
N ASN A 176 48.10 23.63 5.20
CA ASN A 176 47.17 24.73 5.54
C ASN A 176 46.89 25.80 4.44
N GLN A 177 45.62 26.07 4.08
CA GLN A 177 45.03 27.38 3.64
C GLN A 177 43.54 27.52 4.03
N SER A 178 43.03 28.74 4.31
CA SER A 178 41.72 29.00 4.97
C SER A 178 40.51 29.21 4.03
N PHE A 179 39.33 28.67 4.38
CA PHE A 179 38.00 28.97 3.83
C PHE A 179 37.10 29.57 4.92
N LYS A 180 36.26 30.54 4.54
CA LYS A 180 35.48 31.34 5.51
C LYS A 180 33.98 31.05 5.51
N TYR A 181 33.42 30.52 4.42
CA TYR A 181 31.97 30.28 4.30
C TYR A 181 31.68 28.98 3.54
N LEU A 182 30.75 28.20 4.11
CA LEU A 182 30.07 27.10 3.45
C LEU A 182 28.67 27.60 3.08
N ASN A 183 28.31 27.57 1.80
CA ASN A 183 26.95 27.88 1.39
C ASN A 183 26.22 26.58 1.06
N PHE A 184 25.08 26.36 1.69
CA PHE A 184 24.26 25.18 1.48
C PHE A 184 22.92 25.61 0.92
N SER A 185 22.59 25.15 -0.28
CA SER A 185 21.31 25.43 -0.91
C SER A 185 20.61 24.13 -1.28
N ILE A 186 19.36 24.01 -0.88
CA ILE A 186 18.47 22.93 -1.31
C ILE A 186 17.58 23.49 -2.39
N SER A 187 17.53 22.83 -3.54
CA SER A 187 16.42 23.06 -4.48
C SER A 187 15.39 21.96 -4.24
N THR A 188 14.21 22.38 -3.77
CA THR A 188 13.00 21.56 -3.73
C THR A 188 12.10 21.84 -4.93
N ASP A 189 12.66 22.37 -6.03
CA ASP A 189 11.90 22.70 -7.26
C ASP A 189 11.29 21.46 -7.96
N GLN A 190 11.36 20.30 -7.32
CA GLN A 190 10.77 19.06 -7.79
C GLN A 190 9.42 18.82 -7.09
N PRO A 191 8.38 18.37 -7.80
CA PRO A 191 7.09 18.03 -7.21
C PRO A 191 7.24 17.08 -6.02
N SER A 192 6.29 17.12 -5.07
CA SER A 192 6.19 16.26 -3.87
C SER A 192 6.20 14.74 -4.15
N TYR A 193 6.27 14.35 -5.43
CA TYR A 193 6.32 12.98 -5.88
C TYR A 193 7.75 12.46 -6.08
N GLN A 194 8.81 13.28 -6.19
CA GLN A 194 10.16 12.74 -6.45
C GLN A 194 10.83 12.10 -5.22
N LYS A 195 11.65 11.05 -5.44
CA LYS A 195 12.32 10.24 -4.40
C LYS A 195 13.37 10.99 -3.54
N GLY A 196 13.66 12.27 -3.81
CA GLY A 196 14.68 13.01 -3.08
C GLY A 196 14.80 14.49 -3.45
N ALA A 197 15.63 15.21 -2.70
CA ALA A 197 16.03 16.59 -2.98
C ALA A 197 17.47 16.66 -3.48
N LYS A 198 17.78 17.70 -4.24
CA LYS A 198 19.15 18.02 -4.62
C LYS A 198 19.72 19.06 -3.65
N ALA A 199 20.67 18.62 -2.84
CA ALA A 199 21.47 19.51 -2.01
C ALA A 199 22.71 19.93 -2.79
N THR A 200 22.94 21.24 -2.92
CA THR A 200 24.19 21.78 -3.46
C THR A 200 25.01 22.37 -2.33
N LEU A 201 26.17 21.78 -2.09
CA LEU A 201 27.19 22.31 -1.20
C LEU A 201 28.16 23.17 -2.03
N SER A 202 28.22 24.47 -1.73
CA SER A 202 29.15 25.40 -2.37
C SER A 202 30.23 25.85 -1.38
N LEU A 203 31.48 25.48 -1.66
CA LEU A 203 32.65 25.99 -0.94
C LEU A 203 33.14 27.26 -1.64
N VAL A 204 33.14 28.39 -0.94
CA VAL A 204 33.59 29.68 -1.52
C VAL A 204 34.93 30.08 -0.91
N GLN A 205 35.98 30.08 -1.72
CA GLN A 205 37.29 30.60 -1.30
C GLN A 205 37.27 32.13 -1.31
N GLN A 206 37.43 32.77 -0.14
CA GLN A 206 37.68 34.21 -0.10
C GLN A 206 39.18 34.43 -0.29
N THR A 207 39.59 35.01 -1.42
CA THR A 207 40.96 35.51 -1.56
C THR A 207 41.13 36.75 -0.69
N ASP A 208 42.08 36.75 0.23
CA ASP A 208 42.41 37.86 1.16
C ASP A 208 42.87 39.17 0.48
N ALA A 209 42.65 39.34 -0.82
CA ALA A 209 42.88 40.59 -1.53
C ALA A 209 41.74 41.59 -1.28
N TYR A 210 41.49 41.95 -0.01
CA TYR A 210 40.75 43.18 0.31
C TYR A 210 41.69 44.38 0.13
N GLN A 211 41.96 44.76 -1.12
CA GLN A 211 42.46 46.10 -1.42
C GLN A 211 41.24 47.04 -1.32
N PRO A 212 41.24 48.05 -0.44
CA PRO A 212 40.18 49.05 -0.44
C PRO A 212 40.29 49.88 -1.73
N ALA A 213 39.63 49.43 -2.79
CA ALA A 213 39.46 50.22 -4.01
C ALA A 213 38.42 51.31 -3.72
N ILE A 214 38.86 52.38 -3.08
CA ILE A 214 38.16 53.66 -3.09
C ILE A 214 38.41 54.30 -4.44
N THR A 215 37.83 53.79 -5.53
CA THR A 215 37.53 54.61 -6.72
C THR A 215 36.46 53.94 -7.58
N GLN A 216 35.56 54.78 -8.06
CA GLN A 216 34.28 54.48 -8.70
C GLN A 216 34.33 53.40 -9.80
N GLY A 217 33.36 52.50 -9.78
CA GLY A 217 32.62 52.16 -11.01
C GLY A 217 32.83 50.79 -11.66
N ASN A 218 33.61 49.86 -11.10
CA ASN A 218 33.66 48.48 -11.63
C ASN A 218 33.78 47.47 -10.48
N PHE A 219 32.72 46.70 -10.26
CA PHE A 219 32.81 45.47 -9.46
C PHE A 219 33.71 44.50 -10.22
N LEU A 220 34.96 44.38 -9.78
CA LEU A 220 35.78 43.23 -10.16
C LEU A 220 35.03 41.99 -9.67
N GLN A 221 34.56 41.17 -10.61
CA GLN A 221 34.16 39.79 -10.33
C GLN A 221 35.40 39.11 -9.76
N ASN A 222 35.48 39.04 -8.43
CA ASN A 222 36.47 38.21 -7.77
C ASN A 222 36.18 36.77 -8.24
N ASN A 223 37.15 36.17 -8.93
CA ASN A 223 37.17 34.76 -9.29
C ASN A 223 37.27 33.93 -8.00
N ALA A 224 36.18 33.86 -7.24
CA ALA A 224 36.05 32.89 -6.17
C ALA A 224 35.95 31.52 -6.84
N LEU A 225 36.92 30.65 -6.59
CA LEU A 225 36.78 29.24 -6.91
C LEU A 225 35.59 28.73 -6.08
N SER A 226 34.48 28.41 -6.73
CA SER A 226 33.35 27.71 -6.15
C SER A 226 33.42 26.24 -6.58
N LEU A 227 33.52 25.34 -5.61
CA LEU A 227 33.18 23.94 -5.86
C LEU A 227 31.74 23.72 -5.45
N SER A 228 30.92 23.32 -6.41
CA SER A 228 29.57 22.83 -6.17
C SER A 228 29.59 21.30 -6.14
N TYR A 229 29.28 20.72 -4.99
CA TYR A 229 29.02 19.29 -4.88
C TYR A 229 27.51 19.07 -4.79
N GLN A 230 26.95 18.28 -5.70
CA GLN A 230 25.54 17.91 -5.67
C GLN A 230 25.38 16.54 -5.02
N VAL A 231 24.54 16.48 -3.99
CA VAL A 231 24.13 15.23 -3.35
C VAL A 231 22.64 15.03 -3.58
N GLU A 232 22.29 13.84 -4.06
CA GLU A 232 20.91 13.38 -4.02
C GLU A 232 20.60 12.89 -2.60
N VAL A 233 19.68 13.58 -1.96
CA VAL A 233 19.25 13.28 -0.60
C VAL A 233 17.92 12.54 -0.69
N PRO A 234 17.87 11.23 -0.41
CA PRO A 234 16.60 10.54 -0.28
C PRO A 234 15.82 11.12 0.89
N ILE A 235 14.54 11.42 0.67
CA ILE A 235 13.66 11.98 1.69
C ILE A 235 12.63 10.91 2.04
N PRO A 236 12.69 10.28 3.21
CA PRO A 236 11.71 9.27 3.56
C PRO A 236 10.36 9.97 3.81
N LEU A 237 9.28 9.39 3.29
CA LEU A 237 7.94 9.76 3.74
C LEU A 237 7.65 9.03 5.05
N ASN A 238 7.63 9.76 6.16
CA ASN A 238 7.46 9.20 7.51
C ASN A 238 5.99 8.89 7.85
N ALA A 239 5.03 9.54 7.17
CA ALA A 239 3.63 9.21 7.33
C ALA A 239 3.34 7.82 6.75
N PRO A 240 2.66 6.91 7.47
CA PRO A 240 2.22 5.64 6.91
C PRO A 240 1.36 5.84 5.66
N PRO A 241 1.49 4.99 4.63
CA PRO A 241 0.65 5.10 3.44
C PRO A 241 -0.81 4.80 3.79
N ALA A 242 -1.74 5.53 3.16
CA ALA A 242 -3.15 5.19 3.22
C ALA A 242 -3.38 3.80 2.60
N PRO A 243 -4.38 3.02 3.05
CA PRO A 243 -4.72 1.74 2.42
C PRO A 243 -5.06 1.90 0.93
N PRO A 244 -4.75 0.91 0.08
CA PRO A 244 -5.14 0.93 -1.33
C PRO A 244 -6.65 1.08 -1.49
N VAL A 245 -7.10 1.80 -2.51
CA VAL A 245 -8.53 1.90 -2.82
C VAL A 245 -8.89 0.82 -3.83
N LEU A 246 -9.64 -0.18 -3.39
CA LEU A 246 -10.27 -1.16 -4.26
C LEU A 246 -11.48 -0.53 -4.96
N VAL A 247 -11.50 -0.58 -6.29
CA VAL A 247 -12.60 -0.01 -7.10
C VAL A 247 -13.61 -1.09 -7.45
N LYS A 248 -13.14 -2.24 -7.95
CA LYS A 248 -14.01 -3.33 -8.41
C LYS A 248 -13.26 -4.65 -8.39
N GLN A 249 -13.99 -5.72 -8.10
CA GLN A 249 -13.59 -7.09 -8.41
C GLN A 249 -14.72 -7.76 -9.18
N GLU A 250 -14.38 -8.53 -10.21
CA GLU A 250 -15.37 -9.26 -11.01
C GLU A 250 -14.78 -10.57 -11.55
N ALA A 251 -15.66 -11.55 -11.72
CA ALA A 251 -15.42 -12.77 -12.48
C ALA A 251 -16.31 -12.70 -13.73
N VAL A 252 -15.70 -12.76 -14.91
CA VAL A 252 -16.40 -12.61 -16.19
C VAL A 252 -16.26 -13.90 -16.97
N GLN A 253 -17.37 -14.43 -17.48
CA GLN A 253 -17.35 -15.57 -18.39
C GLN A 253 -16.57 -15.21 -19.67
N GLY A 254 -15.57 -16.02 -20.03
CA GLY A 254 -14.68 -15.71 -21.15
C GLY A 254 -15.34 -15.82 -22.52
N SER A 255 -16.38 -16.65 -22.62
CA SER A 255 -17.16 -16.87 -23.86
C SER A 255 -18.68 -16.77 -23.60
N PRO A 256 -19.22 -15.56 -23.37
CA PRO A 256 -20.64 -15.39 -23.02
C PRO A 256 -21.59 -15.78 -24.15
N ASP A 257 -21.15 -15.64 -25.42
CA ASP A 257 -21.94 -15.99 -26.59
C ASP A 257 -21.98 -17.50 -26.90
N GLY A 258 -21.29 -18.33 -26.10
CA GLY A 258 -21.03 -19.73 -26.38
C GLY A 258 -19.98 -19.92 -27.48
N THR A 259 -19.25 -21.03 -27.41
CA THR A 259 -18.36 -21.47 -28.49
C THR A 259 -18.66 -22.93 -28.84
N GLN A 260 -18.28 -23.35 -30.05
CA GLN A 260 -18.39 -24.77 -30.43
C GLN A 260 -17.34 -25.65 -29.73
N ILE A 261 -16.42 -25.05 -28.98
CA ILE A 261 -15.33 -25.73 -28.30
C ILE A 261 -15.68 -25.78 -26.81
N VAL A 262 -16.14 -26.95 -26.35
CA VAL A 262 -16.60 -27.17 -24.97
C VAL A 262 -15.57 -26.72 -23.92
N LYS A 263 -14.28 -26.90 -24.19
CA LYS A 263 -13.20 -26.45 -23.32
C LYS A 263 -13.15 -24.93 -23.10
N GLU A 264 -13.62 -24.13 -24.05
CA GLU A 264 -13.68 -22.67 -23.89
C GLU A 264 -14.87 -22.22 -23.03
N LEU A 265 -15.86 -23.09 -22.83
CA LEU A 265 -17.02 -22.81 -21.98
C LEU A 265 -16.66 -22.77 -20.49
N THR A 266 -15.55 -23.40 -20.08
CA THR A 266 -15.05 -23.36 -18.69
C THR A 266 -14.03 -22.25 -18.45
N LEU A 267 -13.76 -21.42 -19.46
CA LEU A 267 -12.82 -20.33 -19.34
C LEU A 267 -13.51 -19.07 -18.82
N TRP A 268 -12.87 -18.41 -17.86
CA TRP A 268 -13.32 -17.15 -17.32
C TRP A 268 -12.14 -16.20 -17.10
N ASP A 269 -12.47 -14.92 -16.96
CA ASP A 269 -11.51 -13.87 -16.72
C ASP A 269 -11.73 -13.32 -15.30
N TYR A 270 -10.66 -13.23 -14.53
CA TYR A 270 -10.67 -12.54 -13.24
C TYR A 270 -10.16 -11.11 -13.44
N ASN A 271 -10.97 -10.11 -13.07
CA ASN A 271 -10.58 -8.70 -13.15
C ASN A 271 -10.58 -8.05 -11.77
N LEU A 272 -9.49 -7.38 -11.45
CA LEU A 272 -9.28 -6.61 -10.24
C LEU A 272 -8.97 -5.16 -10.61
N SER A 273 -9.79 -4.21 -10.18
CA SER A 273 -9.58 -2.78 -10.40
C SER A 273 -9.27 -2.05 -9.10
N PHE A 274 -8.19 -1.28 -9.07
CA PHE A 274 -7.74 -0.54 -7.89
C PHE A 274 -7.07 0.79 -8.29
N MET A 275 -7.03 1.75 -7.38
CA MET A 275 -6.35 3.03 -7.59
C MET A 275 -4.86 2.92 -7.22
N MET A 276 -4.00 3.49 -8.07
CA MET A 276 -2.58 3.59 -7.77
C MET A 276 -2.31 4.76 -6.81
N PRO A 277 -1.45 4.56 -5.79
CA PRO A 277 -1.05 5.64 -4.90
C PRO A 277 -0.16 6.64 -5.65
N PRO A 278 -0.30 7.94 -5.39
CA PRO A 278 0.39 8.95 -6.19
C PRO A 278 1.87 9.13 -5.81
N ALA A 279 2.32 8.63 -4.64
CA ALA A 279 3.72 8.81 -4.21
C ALA A 279 4.67 7.83 -4.90
N VAL A 280 5.80 8.31 -5.44
CA VAL A 280 6.80 7.46 -6.15
C VAL A 280 7.48 6.45 -5.22
N GLN A 281 7.46 6.70 -3.91
CA GLN A 281 8.00 5.79 -2.90
C GLN A 281 7.03 4.67 -2.50
N ASP A 282 5.79 4.72 -2.98
CA ASP A 282 4.76 3.72 -2.71
C ASP A 282 4.82 2.62 -3.77
N GLN A 283 4.91 1.38 -3.29
CA GLN A 283 4.80 0.16 -4.06
C GLN A 283 3.53 -0.57 -3.63
N VAL A 284 2.73 -1.01 -4.58
CA VAL A 284 1.52 -1.79 -4.28
C VAL A 284 1.90 -3.26 -4.32
N ILE A 285 1.70 -3.97 -3.21
CA ILE A 285 1.71 -5.43 -3.19
C ILE A 285 0.31 -5.93 -3.47
N ILE A 286 0.21 -6.86 -4.41
CA ILE A 286 -1.03 -7.45 -4.89
C ILE A 286 -0.89 -8.95 -4.75
N ASP A 287 -1.67 -9.53 -3.85
CA ASP A 287 -1.80 -10.97 -3.65
C ASP A 287 -3.13 -11.40 -4.28
N VAL A 288 -3.09 -12.18 -5.35
CA VAL A 288 -4.27 -12.81 -5.97
C VAL A 288 -4.22 -14.30 -5.67
N LYS A 289 -5.29 -14.83 -5.07
CA LYS A 289 -5.39 -16.25 -4.74
C LYS A 289 -6.54 -16.88 -5.51
N PHE A 290 -6.29 -18.04 -6.08
CA PHE A 290 -7.30 -18.89 -6.67
C PHE A 290 -7.51 -20.13 -5.81
N ASN A 291 -8.78 -20.47 -5.60
CA ASN A 291 -9.24 -21.47 -4.63
C ASN A 291 -8.64 -21.21 -3.23
N PRO A 292 -8.78 -19.99 -2.67
CA PRO A 292 -8.24 -19.68 -1.37
C PRO A 292 -8.79 -20.68 -0.34
N SER A 293 -7.90 -21.22 0.49
CA SER A 293 -8.36 -21.98 1.65
C SER A 293 -9.16 -21.04 2.56
N GLN A 294 -10.31 -21.50 3.09
CA GLN A 294 -11.01 -20.73 4.12
C GLN A 294 -10.12 -20.71 5.37
N ALA A 295 -9.30 -19.68 5.49
CA ALA A 295 -8.52 -19.45 6.69
C ALA A 295 -9.49 -19.00 7.79
N ASP A 296 -9.50 -19.74 8.90
CA ASP A 296 -10.17 -19.31 10.13
C ASP A 296 -9.66 -17.92 10.48
N GLY A 297 -10.56 -16.94 10.46
CA GLY A 297 -10.27 -15.56 10.82
C GLY A 297 -9.79 -15.49 12.27
N LEU A 298 -8.48 -15.61 12.49
CA LEU A 298 -7.85 -15.41 13.78
C LEU A 298 -7.81 -13.91 14.07
N VAL A 299 -8.87 -13.43 14.71
CA VAL A 299 -8.85 -12.14 15.40
C VAL A 299 -7.92 -12.29 16.60
N ASN A 300 -6.66 -11.92 16.44
CA ASN A 300 -5.74 -11.79 17.56
C ASN A 300 -6.18 -10.60 18.43
N THR A 301 -6.99 -10.86 19.45
CA THR A 301 -7.22 -9.93 20.56
C THR A 301 -5.98 -9.92 21.44
N ALA A 302 -4.91 -9.25 20.99
CA ALA A 302 -3.77 -8.98 21.85
C ALA A 302 -4.23 -8.06 23.01
N ALA A 303 -3.73 -8.32 24.22
CA ALA A 303 -3.97 -7.46 25.37
C ALA A 303 -3.50 -6.03 25.05
N ILE A 304 -4.28 -5.02 25.44
CA ILE A 304 -3.93 -3.61 25.27
C ILE A 304 -2.70 -3.32 26.14
N ILE A 305 -1.52 -3.28 25.52
CA ILE A 305 -0.30 -2.80 26.18
C ILE A 305 -0.35 -1.28 26.10
N LYS A 306 -0.37 -0.61 27.26
CA LYS A 306 -0.21 0.85 27.32
C LYS A 306 1.18 1.21 26.80
N ASP A 307 1.22 1.95 25.70
CA ASP A 307 2.41 2.37 24.99
C ASP A 307 2.37 3.90 24.72
N LEU A 308 3.30 4.40 23.91
CA LEU A 308 3.35 5.81 23.54
C LEU A 308 2.02 6.31 22.93
N PHE A 309 1.37 5.51 22.08
CA PHE A 309 0.08 5.89 21.52
C PHE A 309 -1.00 6.06 22.59
N SER A 310 -1.07 5.21 23.63
CA SER A 310 -2.03 5.43 24.72
C SER A 310 -1.83 6.79 25.39
N ALA A 311 -0.56 7.20 25.60
CA ALA A 311 -0.24 8.49 26.20
C ALA A 311 -0.58 9.67 25.27
N LEU A 312 -0.29 9.55 23.98
CA LEU A 312 -0.63 10.57 22.96
C LEU A 312 -2.14 10.69 22.76
N ALA A 313 -2.86 9.57 22.69
CA ALA A 313 -4.31 9.53 22.59
C ALA A 313 -4.97 10.20 23.80
N GLN A 314 -4.44 9.95 25.00
CA GLN A 314 -4.88 10.62 26.23
C GLN A 314 -4.68 12.13 26.18
N TYR A 315 -3.54 12.61 25.65
CA TYR A 315 -3.29 14.04 25.46
C TYR A 315 -4.26 14.65 24.44
N GLU A 316 -4.34 14.08 23.24
CA GLU A 316 -5.19 14.58 22.16
C GLU A 316 -6.65 14.70 22.59
N PHE A 317 -7.15 13.70 23.31
CA PHE A 317 -8.52 13.65 23.80
C PHE A 317 -8.88 14.82 24.73
N VAL A 318 -7.90 15.37 25.48
CA VAL A 318 -8.14 16.49 26.41
C VAL A 318 -7.57 17.83 25.94
N ALA A 319 -6.73 17.85 24.91
CA ALA A 319 -5.96 19.02 24.48
C ALA A 319 -6.83 20.26 24.26
N ASN A 320 -7.92 20.14 23.49
CA ASN A 320 -8.80 21.27 23.19
C ASN A 320 -9.42 21.92 24.44
N ASN A 321 -9.85 21.13 25.42
CA ASN A 321 -10.44 21.67 26.66
C ASN A 321 -9.36 22.16 27.62
N LEU A 322 -8.20 21.51 27.62
CA LEU A 322 -7.04 21.92 28.41
C LEU A 322 -6.55 23.31 27.98
N TRP A 323 -6.37 23.53 26.68
CA TRP A 323 -5.92 24.80 26.13
C TRP A 323 -6.93 25.93 26.33
N LYS A 324 -8.24 25.66 26.30
CA LYS A 324 -9.27 26.66 26.67
C LYS A 324 -9.08 27.17 28.10
N ILE A 325 -8.68 26.32 29.05
CA ILE A 325 -8.43 26.73 30.43
C ILE A 325 -7.11 27.51 30.52
N LEU A 326 -6.05 27.00 29.87
CA LEU A 326 -4.73 27.62 29.91
C LEU A 326 -4.72 29.02 29.25
N GLU A 327 -5.51 29.25 28.21
CA GLU A 327 -5.57 30.55 27.52
C GLU A 327 -6.54 31.55 28.15
N ALA A 328 -7.55 31.08 28.88
CA ALA A 328 -8.58 31.94 29.47
C ALA A 328 -8.09 32.73 30.69
N ASP A 329 -7.13 32.18 31.43
CA ASP A 329 -6.73 32.70 32.75
C ASP A 329 -5.38 33.43 32.70
N ASN A 330 -5.39 34.63 32.13
CA ASN A 330 -4.24 35.56 32.15
C ASN A 330 -4.16 36.38 33.47
N LEU A 331 -4.93 36.02 34.50
CA LEU A 331 -5.06 36.81 35.72
C LEU A 331 -3.99 36.44 36.76
N LEU A 332 -3.51 37.45 37.47
CA LEU A 332 -2.64 37.28 38.64
C LEU A 332 -3.45 37.60 39.91
N PRO A 333 -3.55 36.67 40.89
CA PRO A 333 -2.96 35.33 40.93
C PRO A 333 -3.71 34.31 40.05
N PRO A 334 -3.05 33.21 39.61
CA PRO A 334 -3.70 32.19 38.79
C PRO A 334 -4.83 31.48 39.55
N SER A 335 -5.93 31.16 38.87
CA SER A 335 -7.03 30.43 39.48
C SER A 335 -6.65 28.98 39.83
N VAL A 336 -7.43 28.36 40.73
CA VAL A 336 -7.29 26.94 41.06
C VAL A 336 -7.47 26.07 39.81
N GLN A 337 -8.37 26.46 38.91
CA GLN A 337 -8.63 25.76 37.65
C GLN A 337 -7.39 25.76 36.75
N TYR A 338 -6.73 26.92 36.61
CA TYR A 338 -5.48 27.05 35.87
C TYR A 338 -4.35 26.21 36.49
N ILE A 339 -4.20 26.27 37.81
CA ILE A 339 -3.19 25.47 38.53
C ILE A 339 -3.40 23.97 38.29
N ASN A 340 -4.64 23.49 38.32
CA ASN A 340 -4.96 22.09 38.05
C ASN A 340 -4.72 21.73 36.59
N ALA A 341 -5.06 22.61 35.64
CA ALA A 341 -4.77 22.39 34.22
C ALA A 341 -3.26 22.27 33.97
N VAL A 342 -2.43 23.13 34.57
CA VAL A 342 -0.96 23.02 34.49
C VAL A 342 -0.46 21.69 35.08
N LYS A 343 -1.02 21.23 36.20
CA LYS A 343 -0.68 19.91 36.77
C LYS A 343 -1.07 18.77 35.84
N SER A 344 -2.25 18.83 35.22
CA SER A 344 -2.71 17.84 34.24
C SER A 344 -1.79 17.83 33.02
N PHE A 345 -1.40 18.99 32.49
CA PHE A 345 -0.46 19.08 31.37
C PHE A 345 0.92 18.52 31.73
N ALA A 346 1.45 18.84 32.92
CA ALA A 346 2.71 18.27 33.41
C ALA A 346 2.64 16.75 33.54
N HIS A 347 1.52 16.20 34.04
CA HIS A 347 1.31 14.77 34.15
C HIS A 347 1.22 14.07 32.77
N LEU A 348 0.50 14.66 31.81
CA LEU A 348 0.41 14.16 30.44
C LEU A 348 1.78 14.14 29.76
N THR A 349 2.54 15.24 29.93
CA THR A 349 3.91 15.36 29.43
C THR A 349 4.82 14.28 30.02
N GLU A 350 4.82 14.12 31.35
CA GLU A 350 5.59 13.08 32.05
C GLU A 350 5.21 11.67 31.56
N ASN A 351 3.92 11.39 31.36
CA ASN A 351 3.46 10.12 30.80
C ASN A 351 3.96 9.89 29.36
N ILE A 352 3.93 10.89 28.50
CA ILE A 352 4.45 10.78 27.12
C ILE A 352 5.96 10.48 27.15
N VAL A 353 6.73 11.20 27.96
CA VAL A 353 8.18 10.97 28.11
C VAL A 353 8.48 9.56 28.61
N ASN A 354 7.76 9.10 29.64
CA ASN A 354 7.97 7.78 30.24
C ASN A 354 7.63 6.63 29.27
N ASN A 355 6.76 6.86 28.30
CA ASN A 355 6.40 5.87 27.29
C ASN A 355 7.21 6.01 25.99
N TRP A 356 8.11 7.00 25.91
CA TRP A 356 8.91 7.26 24.71
C TRP A 356 9.74 6.06 24.24
N SER A 357 10.43 5.41 25.19
CA SER A 357 11.33 4.30 24.89
C SER A 357 10.58 3.01 24.48
N VAL A 358 9.26 2.97 24.69
CA VAL A 358 8.41 1.87 24.23
C VAL A 358 8.04 2.13 22.77
N ARG A 359 9.05 2.07 21.89
CA ARG A 359 8.79 1.92 20.45
C ARG A 359 7.98 0.65 20.28
N SER A 360 6.92 0.72 19.47
CA SER A 360 6.02 -0.42 19.23
C SER A 360 6.89 -1.67 19.05
N PRO A 361 6.77 -2.70 19.92
CA PRO A 361 7.54 -3.92 19.74
C PRO A 361 7.24 -4.38 18.33
N GLU A 362 8.28 -4.46 17.49
CA GLU A 362 8.13 -4.86 16.11
C GLU A 362 7.35 -6.18 16.09
N LEU A 363 6.05 -6.13 15.85
CA LEU A 363 5.42 -7.13 15.01
C LEU A 363 6.07 -6.85 13.67
N SER A 364 7.28 -7.39 13.46
CA SER A 364 7.85 -7.48 12.13
C SER A 364 6.75 -8.09 11.29
N PRO A 365 6.13 -7.35 10.37
CA PRO A 365 5.52 -8.01 9.25
C PRO A 365 6.74 -8.41 8.42
N VAL A 366 7.45 -9.47 8.86
CA VAL A 366 8.11 -10.29 7.87
C VAL A 366 7.00 -10.53 6.86
N LEU A 367 7.25 -10.25 5.59
CA LEU A 367 6.47 -10.83 4.50
C LEU A 367 6.61 -12.34 4.67
N ALA A 368 5.93 -12.90 5.67
CA ALA A 368 5.73 -14.30 5.84
C ALA A 368 4.90 -14.61 4.62
N ILE A 369 5.58 -15.13 3.61
CA ILE A 369 4.93 -15.76 2.49
C ILE A 369 4.22 -16.92 3.15
N ASP A 370 2.95 -16.72 3.50
CA ASP A 370 2.10 -17.82 3.93
C ASP A 370 2.20 -18.86 2.82
N ALA A 371 2.72 -20.04 3.19
CA ALA A 371 2.78 -21.16 2.28
C ALA A 371 1.36 -21.42 1.78
N ALA A 372 1.19 -21.50 0.46
CA ALA A 372 -0.11 -21.78 -0.12
C ALA A 372 -0.66 -23.08 0.46
N ALA A 373 -1.95 -23.09 0.82
CA ALA A 373 -2.62 -24.33 1.16
C ALA A 373 -2.58 -25.27 -0.06
N LYS A 374 -2.59 -26.60 0.17
CA LYS A 374 -2.53 -27.57 -0.93
C LYS A 374 -3.70 -27.36 -1.90
N GLY A 375 -3.40 -26.94 -3.14
CA GLY A 375 -4.38 -26.67 -4.20
C GLY A 375 -4.77 -25.19 -4.38
N GLU A 376 -4.28 -24.30 -3.51
CA GLU A 376 -4.36 -22.85 -3.69
C GLU A 376 -3.30 -22.41 -4.71
N ILE A 377 -3.69 -21.61 -5.69
CA ILE A 377 -2.74 -20.97 -6.62
C ILE A 377 -2.60 -19.53 -6.18
N LYS A 378 -1.39 -19.12 -5.80
CA LYS A 378 -1.11 -17.78 -5.28
C LYS A 378 -0.17 -17.02 -6.21
N HIS A 379 -0.63 -15.86 -6.68
CA HIS A 379 0.21 -14.93 -7.41
C HIS A 379 0.42 -13.67 -6.57
N GLN A 380 1.68 -13.40 -6.22
CA GLN A 380 2.08 -12.19 -5.52
C GLN A 380 2.88 -11.29 -6.46
N PHE A 381 2.47 -10.04 -6.56
CA PHE A 381 3.14 -9.02 -7.37
C PHE A 381 3.49 -7.80 -6.53
N ILE A 382 4.54 -7.10 -6.93
CA ILE A 382 4.89 -5.76 -6.46
C ILE A 382 4.99 -4.80 -7.63
N THR A 383 4.40 -3.61 -7.48
CA THR A 383 4.45 -2.55 -8.50
C THR A 383 5.61 -1.59 -8.24
N HIS A 384 6.29 -1.18 -9.30
CA HIS A 384 7.16 0.01 -9.31
C HIS A 384 6.61 0.99 -10.33
N SER A 385 6.22 2.17 -9.85
CA SER A 385 5.53 3.17 -10.64
C SER A 385 6.49 4.28 -11.05
N ASN A 386 6.53 4.62 -12.33
CA ASN A 386 7.26 5.77 -12.82
C ASN A 386 6.27 6.85 -13.23
N TYR A 387 6.51 8.07 -12.75
CA TYR A 387 5.68 9.24 -13.05
C TYR A 387 6.48 10.24 -13.89
N ASN A 388 5.79 11.04 -14.69
CA ASN A 388 6.39 12.17 -15.40
C ASN A 388 6.50 13.42 -14.48
N GLU A 389 7.02 14.52 -15.01
CA GLU A 389 7.15 15.78 -14.26
C GLU A 389 5.80 16.40 -13.85
N SER A 390 4.71 16.09 -14.56
CA SER A 390 3.35 16.52 -14.20
C SER A 390 2.70 15.67 -13.10
N GLY A 391 3.36 14.60 -12.63
CA GLY A 391 2.81 13.64 -11.67
C GLY A 391 1.83 12.63 -12.28
N SER A 392 1.74 12.55 -13.60
CA SER A 392 0.97 11.52 -14.30
C SER A 392 1.77 10.22 -14.42
N LEU A 393 1.09 9.08 -14.32
CA LEU A 393 1.72 7.77 -14.36
C LEU A 393 2.17 7.45 -15.79
N LYS A 394 3.46 7.16 -15.96
CA LYS A 394 4.10 6.90 -17.27
C LYS A 394 4.28 5.41 -17.54
N SER A 395 4.64 4.64 -16.52
CA SER A 395 4.81 3.19 -16.65
C SER A 395 4.68 2.49 -15.32
N ILE A 396 4.33 1.20 -15.37
CA ILE A 396 4.32 0.31 -14.21
C ILE A 396 5.26 -0.85 -14.51
N ILE A 397 6.20 -1.15 -13.62
CA ILE A 397 6.90 -2.44 -13.62
C ILE A 397 6.20 -3.33 -12.62
N LEU A 398 5.69 -4.47 -13.08
CA LEU A 398 5.12 -5.50 -12.22
C LEU A 398 6.15 -6.61 -12.04
N SER A 399 6.55 -6.86 -10.80
CA SER A 399 7.51 -7.94 -10.46
C SER A 399 6.81 -9.04 -9.67
N GLY A 400 7.00 -10.29 -10.07
CA GLY A 400 6.44 -11.45 -9.37
C GLY A 400 7.33 -11.87 -8.19
N ILE A 401 6.72 -12.06 -7.02
CA ILE A 401 7.39 -12.41 -5.76
C ILE A 401 7.19 -13.90 -5.40
N SER A 402 6.31 -14.62 -6.11
CA SER A 402 5.97 -16.00 -5.78
C SER A 402 7.20 -16.93 -5.75
N THR A 403 7.22 -17.82 -4.76
CA THR A 403 8.26 -18.84 -4.53
C THR A 403 8.02 -20.12 -5.30
N ASP A 404 6.83 -20.30 -5.87
CA ASP A 404 6.46 -21.54 -6.54
C ASP A 404 7.08 -21.57 -7.95
N ASP A 405 7.77 -22.66 -8.28
CA ASP A 405 8.48 -22.89 -9.55
C ASP A 405 7.56 -22.94 -10.80
N GLU A 406 6.26 -22.65 -10.65
CA GLU A 406 5.34 -22.55 -11.78
C GLU A 406 5.56 -21.24 -12.56
N ALA A 407 5.38 -21.30 -13.87
CA ALA A 407 5.48 -20.12 -14.73
C ALA A 407 4.48 -19.05 -14.26
N ILE A 408 4.98 -17.84 -13.96
CA ILE A 408 4.15 -16.71 -13.56
C ILE A 408 3.15 -16.41 -14.69
N ASN A 409 1.86 -16.57 -14.42
CA ASN A 409 0.81 -16.13 -15.33
C ASN A 409 0.68 -14.61 -15.24
N TRP A 410 1.38 -13.90 -16.14
CA TRP A 410 1.40 -12.44 -16.16
C TRP A 410 0.02 -11.88 -16.52
N PRO A 411 -0.58 -11.04 -15.66
CA PRO A 411 -1.87 -10.45 -15.98
C PRO A 411 -1.72 -9.41 -17.09
N THR A 412 -2.82 -9.16 -17.80
CA THR A 412 -2.94 -7.96 -18.65
C THR A 412 -3.32 -6.78 -17.78
N LEU A 413 -2.74 -5.61 -18.02
CA LEU A 413 -3.08 -4.38 -17.31
C LEU A 413 -3.78 -3.42 -18.26
N HIS A 414 -4.84 -2.80 -17.77
CA HIS A 414 -5.51 -1.68 -18.43
C HIS A 414 -5.49 -0.47 -17.52
N ILE A 415 -5.48 0.72 -18.10
CA ILE A 415 -5.59 1.98 -17.37
C ILE A 415 -6.88 2.70 -17.73
N GLN A 416 -7.54 3.26 -16.73
CA GLN A 416 -8.71 4.09 -16.95
C GLN A 416 -8.30 5.51 -17.36
N SER A 417 -8.73 5.93 -18.54
CA SER A 417 -8.60 7.31 -19.01
C SER A 417 -9.49 8.28 -18.22
N THR A 418 -9.28 9.58 -18.39
CA THR A 418 -10.12 10.62 -17.75
C THR A 418 -11.58 10.60 -18.21
N SER A 419 -11.89 9.97 -19.34
CA SER A 419 -13.26 9.73 -19.82
C SER A 419 -13.94 8.52 -19.17
N GLY A 420 -13.20 7.74 -18.38
CA GLY A 420 -13.69 6.53 -17.71
C GLY A 420 -13.52 5.23 -18.51
N SER A 421 -13.04 5.29 -19.76
CA SER A 421 -12.77 4.09 -20.58
C SER A 421 -11.41 3.47 -20.25
N PHE A 422 -11.32 2.14 -20.35
CA PHE A 422 -10.08 1.39 -20.12
C PHE A 422 -9.30 1.15 -21.41
N THR A 423 -8.01 1.47 -21.41
CA THR A 423 -7.07 1.23 -22.50
C THR A 423 -6.06 0.14 -22.10
N LEU A 424 -5.84 -0.86 -22.96
CA LEU A 424 -4.87 -1.94 -22.72
C LEU A 424 -3.44 -1.38 -22.78
N LEU A 425 -2.61 -1.73 -21.79
CA LEU A 425 -1.22 -1.29 -21.74
C LEU A 425 -0.32 -2.18 -22.59
N LYS A 426 0.68 -1.55 -23.25
CA LYS A 426 1.72 -2.29 -23.99
C LYS A 426 2.70 -2.91 -23.01
N THR A 427 3.09 -4.16 -23.27
CA THR A 427 3.99 -4.91 -22.38
C THR A 427 5.36 -5.11 -23.01
N GLU A 428 6.40 -5.03 -22.17
CA GLU A 428 7.78 -5.37 -22.51
C GLU A 428 8.35 -6.25 -21.40
N LYS A 429 8.83 -7.45 -21.74
CA LYS A 429 9.44 -8.36 -20.76
C LYS A 429 10.81 -7.80 -20.36
N LEU A 430 11.01 -7.50 -19.07
CA LEU A 430 12.30 -7.03 -18.55
C LEU A 430 13.15 -8.21 -18.08
N THR A 431 12.55 -9.09 -17.28
CA THR A 431 13.20 -10.31 -16.75
C THR A 431 12.20 -11.46 -16.76
N GLU A 432 12.61 -12.65 -16.32
CA GLU A 432 11.67 -13.77 -16.09
C GLU A 432 10.66 -13.46 -14.97
N ARG A 433 10.98 -12.52 -14.08
CA ARG A 433 10.17 -12.14 -12.92
C ARG A 433 9.68 -10.70 -12.96
N SER A 434 9.80 -10.00 -14.09
CA SER A 434 9.36 -8.61 -14.21
C SER A 434 8.90 -8.25 -15.62
N VAL A 435 7.77 -7.55 -15.70
CA VAL A 435 7.20 -7.01 -16.95
C VAL A 435 6.98 -5.51 -16.80
N LEU A 436 7.39 -4.75 -17.82
CA LEU A 436 7.12 -3.32 -17.97
C LEU A 436 5.81 -3.12 -18.72
N TYR A 437 4.93 -2.29 -18.18
CA TYR A 437 3.68 -1.85 -18.79
C TYR A 437 3.79 -0.35 -19.11
N LEU A 438 3.73 0.00 -20.39
CA LEU A 438 3.85 1.36 -20.90
C LEU A 438 2.48 2.01 -21.04
N ILE A 439 2.38 3.25 -20.59
CA ILE A 439 1.17 4.08 -20.69
C ILE A 439 1.41 5.16 -21.74
N GLU A 440 0.61 5.15 -22.81
CA GLU A 440 0.76 6.08 -23.94
C GLU A 440 -0.14 7.32 -23.82
N GLU A 441 -1.19 7.24 -23.01
CA GLU A 441 -2.18 8.30 -22.82
C GLU A 441 -1.95 9.04 -21.50
N GLU A 442 -2.28 10.32 -21.44
CA GLU A 442 -2.24 11.06 -20.18
C GLU A 442 -3.27 10.51 -19.18
N THR A 443 -2.87 10.39 -17.92
CA THR A 443 -3.67 9.83 -16.86
C THR A 443 -4.05 10.88 -15.83
N SER A 444 -5.09 10.59 -15.06
CA SER A 444 -5.30 11.23 -13.76
C SER A 444 -4.07 11.03 -12.86
N VAL A 445 -3.90 11.91 -11.86
CA VAL A 445 -2.89 11.80 -10.80
C VAL A 445 -3.07 10.51 -9.97
N MET A 446 -4.31 10.01 -9.88
CA MET A 446 -4.63 8.73 -9.25
C MET A 446 -5.36 7.84 -10.26
N PRO A 447 -4.63 7.17 -11.17
CA PRO A 447 -5.26 6.33 -12.19
C PRO A 447 -5.82 5.05 -11.58
N VAL A 448 -6.93 4.59 -12.16
CA VAL A 448 -7.49 3.26 -11.88
C VAL A 448 -6.83 2.25 -12.82
N ILE A 449 -6.23 1.21 -12.25
CA ILE A 449 -5.63 0.09 -12.97
C ILE A 449 -6.56 -1.10 -12.87
N LYS A 450 -6.86 -1.72 -14.00
CA LYS A 450 -7.56 -3.01 -14.08
C LYS A 450 -6.55 -4.10 -14.44
N MET A 451 -6.30 -5.00 -13.51
CA MET A 451 -5.50 -6.21 -13.66
C MET A 451 -6.42 -7.37 -14.04
N SER A 452 -6.11 -8.06 -15.15
CA SER A 452 -6.94 -9.10 -15.74
C SER A 452 -6.16 -10.39 -15.98
N PHE A 453 -6.62 -11.48 -15.38
CA PHE A 453 -6.14 -12.84 -15.65
C PHE A 453 -7.13 -13.48 -16.60
N LEU A 454 -6.69 -13.74 -17.82
CA LEU A 454 -7.58 -14.17 -18.90
C LEU A 454 -7.59 -15.69 -19.05
N ALA A 455 -8.70 -16.22 -19.55
CA ALA A 455 -8.84 -17.62 -19.92
C ALA A 455 -8.45 -18.60 -18.80
N LEU A 456 -8.87 -18.30 -17.57
CA LEU A 456 -8.69 -19.16 -16.42
C LEU A 456 -9.61 -20.38 -16.55
N PRO A 457 -9.07 -21.61 -16.54
CA PRO A 457 -9.90 -22.80 -16.55
C PRO A 457 -10.56 -23.03 -15.18
N PHE A 458 -11.88 -23.15 -15.16
CA PHE A 458 -12.67 -23.34 -13.95
C PHE A 458 -12.19 -24.51 -13.09
N GLU A 459 -11.73 -25.61 -13.70
CA GLU A 459 -11.25 -26.77 -12.94
C GLU A 459 -9.96 -26.51 -12.14
N LYS A 460 -9.21 -25.46 -12.49
CA LYS A 460 -7.98 -25.05 -11.77
C LYS A 460 -8.19 -23.84 -10.89
N ALA A 461 -9.10 -22.94 -11.26
CA ALA A 461 -9.40 -21.72 -10.54
C ALA A 461 -10.90 -21.48 -10.59
N SER A 462 -11.63 -21.94 -9.57
CA SER A 462 -13.10 -21.78 -9.52
C SER A 462 -13.55 -20.57 -8.71
N VAL A 463 -12.69 -20.10 -7.81
CA VAL A 463 -12.91 -18.96 -6.92
C VAL A 463 -11.65 -18.11 -6.93
N ALA A 464 -11.78 -16.78 -6.88
CA ALA A 464 -10.66 -15.87 -6.67
C ALA A 464 -10.94 -14.85 -5.59
N ASP A 465 -9.92 -14.52 -4.81
CA ASP A 465 -9.87 -13.31 -4.00
C ASP A 465 -8.56 -12.55 -4.23
N ALA A 466 -8.50 -11.34 -3.70
CA ALA A 466 -7.29 -10.56 -3.70
C ALA A 466 -7.10 -9.82 -2.38
N GLN A 467 -5.83 -9.56 -2.06
CA GLN A 467 -5.40 -8.69 -1.00
C GLN A 467 -4.43 -7.65 -1.58
N LEU A 468 -4.62 -6.39 -1.21
CA LEU A 468 -3.73 -5.30 -1.60
C LEU A 468 -3.18 -4.61 -0.36
N LYS A 469 -1.93 -4.19 -0.41
CA LYS A 469 -1.31 -3.30 0.59
C LYS A 469 -0.27 -2.41 -0.07
N ILE A 470 0.06 -1.29 0.56
CA ILE A 470 1.13 -0.40 0.10
C ILE A 470 2.35 -0.61 0.98
N ILE A 471 3.51 -0.76 0.37
CA ILE A 471 4.81 -0.58 1.03
C ILE A 471 5.41 0.74 0.56
N ARG A 472 5.71 1.60 1.52
CA ARG A 472 6.36 2.89 1.32
C ARG A 472 7.82 2.81 1.70
N ASN A 473 8.68 3.50 0.96
CA ASN A 473 10.13 3.61 1.20
C ASN A 473 10.92 2.30 1.02
N GLN A 474 10.35 1.23 0.47
CA GLN A 474 11.07 -0.04 0.26
C GLN A 474 12.36 0.13 -0.55
N GLU A 475 12.34 1.08 -1.50
CA GLU A 475 13.47 1.43 -2.35
C GLU A 475 13.61 2.96 -2.43
N LEU A 476 14.20 3.55 -1.37
CA LEU A 476 14.49 4.99 -1.30
C LEU A 476 15.60 5.38 -2.28
N ILE A 477 16.66 4.58 -2.33
CA ILE A 477 17.79 4.76 -3.25
C ILE A 477 17.88 3.48 -4.13
N PRO A 478 17.86 3.61 -5.46
CA PRO A 478 17.97 2.45 -6.35
C PRO A 478 19.21 1.60 -6.05
N GLY A 479 18.99 0.30 -5.83
CA GLY A 479 20.07 -0.66 -5.56
C GLY A 479 20.68 -0.62 -4.17
N ILE A 480 20.22 0.25 -3.26
CA ILE A 480 20.64 0.27 -1.86
C ILE A 480 19.46 -0.10 -0.97
N THR A 481 19.66 -1.09 -0.09
CA THR A 481 18.64 -1.52 0.88
C THR A 481 18.29 -0.38 1.83
N THR A 482 17.01 0.04 1.83
CA THR A 482 16.47 0.94 2.85
C THR A 482 16.52 0.27 4.22
N ASN A 483 16.87 1.03 5.26
CA ASN A 483 16.79 0.55 6.63
C ASN A 483 15.33 0.17 6.97
N PRO A 484 15.05 -1.07 7.45
CA PRO A 484 13.69 -1.55 7.74
C PRO A 484 12.88 -0.71 8.74
N ALA A 485 13.53 0.16 9.51
CA ALA A 485 12.86 1.12 10.39
C ALA A 485 12.06 2.19 9.62
N PHE A 486 12.41 2.46 8.36
CA PHE A 486 11.75 3.47 7.51
C PHE A 486 10.75 2.87 6.52
N ILE A 487 10.64 1.54 6.47
CA ILE A 487 9.71 0.84 5.56
C ILE A 487 8.34 0.81 6.24
N LEU A 488 7.37 1.47 5.63
CA LEU A 488 6.00 1.62 6.16
C LEU A 488 5.02 0.81 5.35
N ILE A 489 4.01 0.27 6.01
CA ILE A 489 3.06 -0.65 5.39
C ILE A 489 1.65 -0.19 5.75
N SER A 490 0.79 -0.08 4.75
CA SER A 490 -0.62 0.23 4.98
C SER A 490 -1.35 -0.99 5.56
N ASP A 491 -2.55 -0.77 6.11
CA ASP A 491 -3.48 -1.88 6.31
C ASP A 491 -3.74 -2.58 4.97
N ALA A 492 -3.96 -3.89 5.05
CA ALA A 492 -4.32 -4.70 3.90
C ALA A 492 -5.81 -4.56 3.60
N VAL A 493 -6.14 -4.39 2.32
CA VAL A 493 -7.51 -4.39 1.81
C VAL A 493 -7.77 -5.73 1.16
N ASN A 494 -8.70 -6.50 1.74
CA ASN A 494 -9.11 -7.81 1.23
C ASN A 494 -10.39 -7.66 0.42
N THR A 495 -10.51 -8.43 -0.65
CA THR A 495 -11.76 -8.59 -1.37
C THR A 495 -12.57 -9.75 -0.82
N VAL A 496 -13.86 -9.78 -1.14
CA VAL A 496 -14.69 -10.97 -0.92
C VAL A 496 -14.43 -11.93 -2.07
N PRO A 497 -14.30 -13.25 -1.84
CA PRO A 497 -14.13 -14.21 -2.92
C PRO A 497 -15.24 -14.11 -3.98
N VAL A 498 -14.86 -14.21 -5.26
CA VAL A 498 -15.78 -14.23 -6.40
C VAL A 498 -15.59 -15.49 -7.23
N SER A 499 -16.68 -15.94 -7.83
CA SER A 499 -16.72 -17.06 -8.76
C SER A 499 -17.47 -16.64 -10.02
N PRO A 500 -17.06 -17.08 -11.22
CA PRO A 500 -17.83 -16.85 -12.42
C PRO A 500 -19.17 -17.61 -12.33
N VAL A 501 -20.24 -16.98 -12.80
CA VAL A 501 -21.49 -17.68 -13.10
C VAL A 501 -21.56 -17.84 -14.60
N TYR A 502 -21.52 -19.09 -15.07
CA TYR A 502 -21.59 -19.39 -16.49
C TYR A 502 -23.05 -19.49 -16.93
N VAL A 503 -23.45 -18.69 -17.91
CA VAL A 503 -24.77 -18.77 -18.51
C VAL A 503 -24.62 -18.89 -20.02
N PHE A 504 -25.25 -19.91 -20.60
CA PHE A 504 -25.24 -20.16 -22.04
C PHE A 504 -26.66 -20.28 -22.55
N ASP A 505 -27.16 -19.19 -23.14
CA ASP A 505 -28.52 -19.12 -23.67
C ASP A 505 -28.64 -19.59 -25.12
N LYS A 506 -27.52 -19.74 -25.82
CA LYS A 506 -27.48 -20.28 -27.18
C LYS A 506 -27.26 -21.79 -27.17
N PRO A 507 -27.84 -22.52 -28.14
CA PRO A 507 -27.60 -23.95 -28.26
C PRO A 507 -26.13 -24.30 -28.46
N ILE A 508 -25.64 -25.27 -27.70
CA ILE A 508 -24.28 -25.83 -27.82
C ILE A 508 -24.39 -27.20 -28.49
N ASP A 509 -23.84 -27.35 -29.68
CA ASP A 509 -23.87 -28.61 -30.44
C ASP A 509 -22.75 -29.57 -30.01
N ILE A 510 -23.12 -30.73 -29.47
CA ILE A 510 -22.20 -31.82 -29.07
C ILE A 510 -22.18 -33.00 -30.04
N THR A 511 -22.84 -32.88 -31.20
CA THR A 511 -22.92 -33.96 -32.21
C THR A 511 -21.54 -34.43 -32.66
N LYS A 512 -20.57 -33.50 -32.75
CA LYS A 512 -19.19 -33.81 -33.15
C LYS A 512 -18.28 -34.21 -31.99
N ALA A 513 -18.77 -34.16 -30.75
CA ALA A 513 -17.97 -34.49 -29.57
C ALA A 513 -17.79 -36.02 -29.39
N GLY A 514 -18.64 -36.83 -30.02
CA GLY A 514 -18.57 -38.29 -29.96
C GLY A 514 -19.27 -38.97 -31.14
N SER A 515 -19.13 -40.28 -31.26
CA SER A 515 -19.71 -41.07 -32.37
C SER A 515 -21.21 -41.36 -32.20
N ASN A 516 -21.76 -41.13 -31.00
CA ASN A 516 -23.16 -41.30 -30.64
C ASN A 516 -23.49 -40.35 -29.48
N PHE A 517 -24.77 -40.29 -29.09
CA PHE A 517 -25.25 -39.39 -28.03
C PHE A 517 -24.53 -39.62 -26.69
N THR A 518 -24.33 -40.87 -26.29
CA THR A 518 -23.57 -41.24 -25.08
C THR A 518 -22.15 -40.72 -25.11
N ALA A 519 -21.41 -41.02 -26.16
CA ALA A 519 -20.02 -40.59 -26.32
C ALA A 519 -19.91 -39.06 -26.37
N GLY A 520 -20.88 -38.38 -26.98
CA GLY A 520 -20.96 -36.92 -27.01
C GLY A 520 -21.14 -36.33 -25.61
N LEU A 521 -22.08 -36.87 -24.81
CA LEU A 521 -22.30 -36.44 -23.43
C LEU A 521 -21.12 -36.76 -22.51
N GLU A 522 -20.54 -37.95 -22.62
CA GLU A 522 -19.35 -38.34 -21.85
C GLU A 522 -18.16 -37.44 -22.17
N ALA A 523 -17.91 -37.17 -23.46
CA ALA A 523 -16.86 -36.24 -23.87
C ALA A 523 -17.12 -34.82 -23.38
N PHE A 524 -18.38 -34.36 -23.43
CA PHE A 524 -18.78 -33.05 -22.92
C PHE A 524 -18.53 -32.93 -21.40
N PHE A 525 -19.03 -33.87 -20.60
CA PHE A 525 -18.83 -33.85 -19.15
C PHE A 525 -17.36 -34.03 -18.75
N ALA A 526 -16.61 -34.88 -19.45
CA ALA A 526 -15.18 -35.06 -19.20
C ALA A 526 -14.40 -33.75 -19.46
N GLN A 527 -14.76 -33.00 -20.50
CA GLN A 527 -14.15 -31.70 -20.80
C GLN A 527 -14.56 -30.61 -19.81
N LEU A 528 -15.82 -30.60 -19.39
CA LEU A 528 -16.38 -29.57 -18.53
C LEU A 528 -15.94 -29.70 -17.06
N PHE A 529 -15.83 -30.93 -16.55
CA PHE A 529 -15.60 -31.18 -15.12
C PHE A 529 -14.26 -31.83 -14.81
N GLY A 530 -13.56 -32.40 -15.80
CA GLY A 530 -12.30 -33.10 -15.60
C GLY A 530 -12.39 -34.15 -14.48
N LYS A 531 -11.52 -34.05 -13.48
CA LYS A 531 -11.53 -34.91 -12.26
C LYS A 531 -12.33 -34.32 -11.10
N ALA A 532 -12.90 -33.12 -11.24
CA ALA A 532 -13.51 -32.36 -10.15
C ALA A 532 -14.98 -32.74 -9.85
N SER A 533 -15.45 -33.91 -10.33
CA SER A 533 -16.85 -34.32 -10.28
C SER A 533 -17.44 -34.42 -8.87
N ASP A 534 -16.63 -34.84 -7.89
CA ASP A 534 -17.16 -35.28 -6.59
C ASP A 534 -17.67 -34.13 -5.70
N SER A 535 -17.34 -32.89 -6.09
CA SER A 535 -17.72 -31.65 -5.39
C SER A 535 -18.93 -30.93 -6.00
N LYS A 536 -19.53 -31.46 -7.08
CA LYS A 536 -20.58 -30.77 -7.84
C LYS A 536 -21.90 -31.55 -7.84
N LEU A 537 -23.00 -30.82 -7.84
CA LEU A 537 -24.33 -31.36 -8.11
C LEU A 537 -24.77 -30.91 -9.51
N ILE A 538 -25.51 -31.74 -10.22
CA ILE A 538 -26.11 -31.37 -11.51
C ILE A 538 -27.61 -31.60 -11.51
N SER A 539 -28.35 -30.74 -12.20
CA SER A 539 -29.73 -30.96 -12.60
C SER A 539 -29.82 -30.91 -14.11
N VAL A 540 -30.54 -31.86 -14.69
CA VAL A 540 -30.62 -32.04 -16.15
C VAL A 540 -32.07 -32.20 -16.56
N GLU A 541 -32.53 -31.40 -17.51
CA GLU A 541 -33.76 -31.64 -18.24
C GLU A 541 -33.40 -32.20 -19.61
N VAL A 542 -33.98 -33.35 -19.99
CA VAL A 542 -33.83 -33.93 -21.33
C VAL A 542 -35.14 -33.72 -22.08
N SER A 543 -35.02 -33.20 -23.30
CA SER A 543 -36.13 -32.95 -24.22
C SER A 543 -35.81 -33.50 -25.61
N TYR A 544 -36.84 -33.91 -26.32
CA TYR A 544 -36.79 -34.24 -27.74
C TYR A 544 -37.29 -33.06 -28.56
N LEU A 545 -36.47 -32.56 -29.49
CA LEU A 545 -36.81 -31.45 -30.38
C LEU A 545 -37.08 -31.95 -31.79
N GLN A 546 -38.21 -31.55 -32.35
CA GLN A 546 -38.59 -31.87 -33.72
C GLN A 546 -38.96 -30.60 -34.50
N PRO A 547 -38.40 -30.37 -35.71
CA PRO A 547 -38.80 -29.23 -36.52
C PRO A 547 -40.23 -29.41 -37.05
N ILE A 548 -41.04 -28.35 -36.96
CA ILE A 548 -42.35 -28.27 -37.61
C ILE A 548 -42.17 -28.05 -39.12
N SER A 549 -41.15 -27.28 -39.48
CA SER A 549 -40.78 -26.98 -40.86
C SER A 549 -39.27 -26.86 -40.97
N ILE A 550 -38.73 -27.28 -42.11
CA ILE A 550 -37.35 -27.06 -42.52
C ILE A 550 -37.43 -26.21 -43.79
N ASP A 551 -36.70 -25.10 -43.85
CA ASP A 551 -36.68 -24.29 -45.06
C ASP A 551 -35.84 -24.94 -46.17
N SER A 552 -35.83 -24.34 -47.36
CA SER A 552 -35.07 -24.84 -48.51
C SER A 552 -33.56 -24.84 -48.29
N ASP A 553 -33.08 -24.05 -47.33
CA ASP A 553 -31.67 -23.90 -46.99
C ASP A 553 -31.25 -24.85 -45.85
N GLY A 554 -32.18 -25.68 -45.35
CA GLY A 554 -31.94 -26.63 -44.27
C GLY A 554 -32.01 -26.01 -42.88
N ASN A 555 -32.41 -24.74 -42.75
CA ASN A 555 -32.59 -24.13 -41.44
C ASN A 555 -33.87 -24.66 -40.79
N LYS A 556 -33.73 -24.99 -39.51
CA LYS A 556 -34.84 -25.46 -38.68
C LYS A 556 -35.70 -24.26 -38.30
N GLY A 557 -36.98 -24.33 -38.63
CA GLY A 557 -37.98 -23.33 -38.24
C GLY A 557 -38.37 -23.49 -36.77
N LEU A 558 -39.66 -23.36 -36.48
CA LEU A 558 -40.19 -23.63 -35.13
C LEU A 558 -39.95 -25.11 -34.76
N MET A 559 -39.44 -25.34 -33.56
CA MET A 559 -39.23 -26.67 -32.99
C MET A 559 -40.33 -26.99 -31.98
N ILE A 560 -40.87 -28.21 -32.01
CA ILE A 560 -41.69 -28.77 -30.93
C ILE A 560 -40.74 -29.36 -29.91
N GLN A 561 -40.82 -28.90 -28.67
CA GLN A 561 -40.09 -29.45 -27.53
C GLN A 561 -40.98 -30.41 -26.75
N THR A 562 -40.56 -31.67 -26.67
CA THR A 562 -41.23 -32.70 -25.87
C THR A 562 -40.37 -33.07 -24.66
N PRO A 563 -40.80 -32.81 -23.41
CA PRO A 563 -40.02 -33.18 -22.24
C PRO A 563 -39.96 -34.70 -22.07
N VAL A 564 -38.78 -35.22 -21.76
CA VAL A 564 -38.49 -36.66 -21.67
C VAL A 564 -38.09 -37.04 -20.25
N LEU A 565 -37.18 -36.29 -19.62
CA LEU A 565 -36.68 -36.56 -18.27
C LEU A 565 -36.39 -35.24 -17.53
N LEU A 566 -36.65 -35.22 -16.23
CA LEU A 566 -36.14 -34.21 -15.31
C LEU A 566 -35.33 -34.90 -14.20
N LEU A 567 -34.02 -34.69 -14.20
CA LEU A 567 -33.10 -35.12 -13.16
C LEU A 567 -32.92 -33.98 -12.14
N PRO A 568 -33.37 -34.14 -10.89
CA PRO A 568 -33.13 -33.14 -9.84
C PRO A 568 -31.63 -33.06 -9.48
N PRO A 569 -31.19 -32.01 -8.75
CA PRO A 569 -29.82 -31.87 -8.29
C PRO A 569 -29.26 -33.17 -7.68
N THR A 570 -28.33 -33.81 -8.38
CA THR A 570 -27.72 -35.10 -8.03
C THR A 570 -26.21 -35.00 -8.13
N SER A 571 -25.47 -35.72 -7.28
CA SER A 571 -24.00 -35.71 -7.32
C SER A 571 -23.49 -36.20 -8.67
N LEU A 572 -22.61 -35.40 -9.28
CA LEU A 572 -22.01 -35.72 -10.56
C LEU A 572 -21.16 -36.99 -10.44
N SER A 573 -21.48 -38.01 -11.26
CA SER A 573 -20.72 -39.26 -11.33
C SER A 573 -20.55 -39.70 -12.78
N SER A 574 -19.62 -40.63 -13.02
CA SER A 574 -19.42 -41.21 -14.36
C SER A 574 -20.64 -41.98 -14.88
N ALA A 575 -21.59 -42.35 -14.02
CA ALA A 575 -22.80 -43.08 -14.41
C ALA A 575 -23.90 -42.18 -15.00
N ILE A 576 -23.86 -40.87 -14.76
CA ILE A 576 -24.94 -39.95 -15.16
C ILE A 576 -25.18 -39.96 -16.67
N ALA A 577 -24.12 -39.92 -17.47
CA ALA A 577 -24.28 -39.90 -18.92
C ALA A 577 -25.05 -41.13 -19.42
N ALA A 578 -24.71 -42.32 -18.89
CA ALA A 578 -25.40 -43.56 -19.22
C ALA A 578 -26.87 -43.56 -18.73
N GLU A 579 -27.15 -42.98 -17.56
CA GLU A 579 -28.52 -42.85 -17.04
C GLU A 579 -29.39 -41.95 -17.92
N LEU A 580 -28.89 -40.78 -18.29
CA LEU A 580 -29.59 -39.84 -19.19
C LEU A 580 -29.88 -40.47 -20.55
N VAL A 581 -28.90 -41.20 -21.12
CA VAL A 581 -29.09 -41.89 -22.40
C VAL A 581 -30.10 -43.04 -22.28
N THR A 582 -30.02 -43.85 -21.22
CA THR A 582 -30.95 -44.96 -21.01
C THR A 582 -32.40 -44.46 -20.93
N ALA A 583 -32.63 -43.33 -20.26
CA ALA A 583 -33.95 -42.71 -20.21
C ALA A 583 -34.41 -42.21 -21.59
N ALA A 584 -33.53 -41.54 -22.33
CA ALA A 584 -33.79 -41.06 -23.68
C ALA A 584 -34.13 -42.22 -24.65
N GLU A 585 -33.34 -43.30 -24.64
CA GLU A 585 -33.55 -44.49 -25.46
C GLU A 585 -34.85 -45.22 -25.11
N THR A 586 -35.16 -45.36 -23.81
CA THR A 586 -36.40 -46.00 -23.34
C THR A 586 -37.63 -45.22 -23.81
N TRP A 587 -37.60 -43.89 -23.70
CA TRP A 587 -38.66 -43.04 -24.21
C TRP A 587 -38.77 -43.13 -25.73
N PHE A 588 -37.65 -43.09 -26.45
CA PHE A 588 -37.61 -43.16 -27.90
C PHE A 588 -38.19 -44.48 -28.42
N ALA A 589 -37.81 -45.61 -27.80
CA ALA A 589 -38.33 -46.94 -28.14
C ALA A 589 -39.85 -47.05 -27.90
N THR A 590 -40.35 -46.40 -26.85
CA THR A 590 -41.78 -46.42 -26.47
C THR A 590 -42.64 -45.55 -27.40
N ASN A 591 -42.15 -44.35 -27.76
CA ASN A 591 -42.94 -43.35 -28.48
C ASN A 591 -42.71 -43.33 -30.00
N GLN A 592 -41.59 -43.90 -30.47
CA GLN A 592 -41.20 -43.97 -31.88
C GLN A 592 -41.39 -42.62 -32.63
N PRO A 593 -40.83 -41.50 -32.12
CA PRO A 593 -41.00 -40.20 -32.74
C PRO A 593 -40.26 -40.11 -34.09
N PRO A 594 -40.64 -39.18 -34.99
CA PRO A 594 -39.94 -38.98 -36.26
C PRO A 594 -38.51 -38.48 -36.04
N THR A 595 -37.54 -39.06 -36.76
CA THR A 595 -36.10 -38.77 -36.58
C THR A 595 -35.53 -37.71 -37.51
N GLN A 596 -36.20 -37.42 -38.62
CA GLN A 596 -35.66 -36.53 -39.65
C GLN A 596 -35.37 -35.14 -39.07
N SER A 597 -34.08 -34.76 -39.03
CA SER A 597 -33.59 -33.49 -38.49
C SER A 597 -33.96 -33.23 -37.02
N ALA A 598 -34.33 -34.27 -36.28
CA ALA A 598 -34.64 -34.19 -34.86
C ALA A 598 -33.37 -34.07 -34.02
N GLU A 599 -33.53 -33.64 -32.77
CA GLU A 599 -32.42 -33.44 -31.86
C GLU A 599 -32.79 -33.88 -30.44
N TRP A 600 -31.79 -34.39 -29.72
CA TRP A 600 -31.84 -34.37 -28.26
C TRP A 600 -31.39 -33.01 -27.78
N ALA A 601 -32.15 -32.42 -26.86
CA ALA A 601 -31.80 -31.18 -26.18
C ALA A 601 -31.72 -31.40 -24.68
N LEU A 602 -30.69 -30.86 -24.03
CA LEU A 602 -30.53 -30.90 -22.58
C LEU A 602 -30.40 -29.49 -22.00
N ALA A 603 -31.19 -29.17 -20.98
CA ALA A 603 -30.88 -28.03 -20.14
C ALA A 603 -30.07 -28.54 -18.93
N LEU A 604 -28.90 -27.96 -18.69
CA LEU A 604 -27.98 -28.38 -17.63
C LEU A 604 -27.78 -27.25 -16.64
N LYS A 605 -27.97 -27.53 -15.34
CA LYS A 605 -27.56 -26.66 -14.24
C LYS A 605 -26.56 -27.39 -13.36
N VAL A 606 -25.51 -26.70 -12.94
CA VAL A 606 -24.48 -27.22 -12.04
C VAL A 606 -24.44 -26.34 -10.80
N PHE A 607 -24.31 -26.98 -9.64
CA PHE A 607 -24.27 -26.35 -8.33
C PHE A 607 -23.00 -26.78 -7.59
N ASP A 608 -22.53 -25.92 -6.67
CA ASP A 608 -21.53 -26.33 -5.71
C ASP A 608 -22.17 -27.22 -4.63
N LYS A 609 -21.54 -28.35 -4.28
CA LYS A 609 -22.09 -29.24 -3.25
C LYS A 609 -22.07 -28.61 -1.85
N ASN A 610 -21.15 -27.68 -1.60
CA ASN A 610 -21.07 -26.96 -0.32
C ASN A 610 -22.06 -25.79 -0.26
N GLU A 611 -22.52 -25.30 -1.41
CA GLU A 611 -23.52 -24.24 -1.56
C GLU A 611 -24.58 -24.66 -2.58
N PRO A 612 -25.49 -25.60 -2.22
CA PRO A 612 -26.39 -26.24 -3.17
C PRO A 612 -27.39 -25.29 -3.83
N ASP A 613 -27.57 -24.08 -3.29
CA ASP A 613 -28.43 -23.03 -3.86
C ASP A 613 -27.69 -22.14 -4.88
N SER A 614 -26.37 -22.22 -4.95
CA SER A 614 -25.51 -21.43 -5.85
C SER A 614 -25.33 -22.15 -7.20
N ILE A 615 -26.02 -21.68 -8.25
CA ILE A 615 -25.78 -22.15 -9.62
C ILE A 615 -24.45 -21.58 -10.11
N ILE A 616 -23.51 -22.46 -10.43
CA ILE A 616 -22.21 -22.10 -11.00
C ILE A 616 -22.22 -22.14 -12.54
N LEU A 617 -23.03 -23.00 -13.14
CA LEU A 617 -23.18 -23.13 -14.59
C LEU A 617 -24.63 -23.41 -14.95
N SER A 618 -25.13 -22.71 -15.97
CA SER A 618 -26.44 -22.90 -16.57
C SER A 618 -26.30 -22.93 -18.08
N ILE A 619 -26.60 -24.06 -18.69
CA ILE A 619 -26.71 -24.23 -20.14
C ILE A 619 -28.19 -24.43 -20.45
N SER A 620 -28.77 -23.49 -21.19
CA SER A 620 -30.17 -23.53 -21.57
C SER A 620 -30.45 -24.65 -22.57
N GLN A 621 -29.49 -24.95 -23.47
CA GLN A 621 -29.67 -26.00 -24.46
C GLN A 621 -28.34 -26.61 -24.94
N LEU A 622 -28.13 -27.89 -24.65
CA LEU A 622 -27.08 -28.75 -25.21
C LEU A 622 -27.71 -29.67 -26.25
N VAL A 623 -27.26 -29.63 -27.49
CA VAL A 623 -27.94 -30.27 -28.63
C VAL A 623 -27.11 -31.42 -29.20
N TYR A 624 -27.78 -32.54 -29.47
CA TYR A 624 -27.22 -33.66 -30.23
C TYR A 624 -28.16 -34.01 -31.39
N GLN A 625 -27.69 -33.85 -32.62
CA GLN A 625 -28.49 -34.06 -33.83
C GLN A 625 -28.63 -35.54 -34.16
N LEU A 626 -29.88 -35.97 -34.44
CA LEU A 626 -30.22 -37.35 -34.76
C LEU A 626 -30.26 -37.59 -36.26
N GLY A 627 -29.10 -37.86 -36.86
CA GLY A 627 -29.01 -38.21 -38.29
C GLY A 627 -29.34 -37.04 -39.23
N ASN A 628 -28.61 -36.96 -40.34
CA ASN A 628 -28.98 -36.14 -41.49
C ASN A 628 -29.73 -36.96 -42.52
#